data_AF-A0A553FZ15-F1
#
_entry.id   AF-A0A553FZ15-F1
#
_cell.length_a   1.000
_cell.length_b   1.000
_cell.length_c   1.000
_cell.angle_alpha   90.00
_cell.angle_beta   90.00
_cell.angle_gamma   90.00
#
_symmetry.space_group_name_H-M   'P 1'
#
loop_
_entity.id
_entity.type
_entity.pdbx_description
1 polymer ?
#
loop_
_entity_poly.entity_id
_entity_poly.type
_entity_poly.pdbx_seq_one_letter_code
_entity_poly.pdbx_strand_id
1 'polypeptide(L)'
;MRNTLTVLAVVVLLALIGGGAVHFLNTREEGEQGNLAESAPSQEEDNTAPEQPDWCPRVEFISAPGTWESAADDDPINPGANPNSFMLSITNPLKEAYVPEDVKVWTLPYTAQFKNINAQHEMSYDDSRNEGTSRLEGELTYMHETCPDTKFILSGFSQGAVIAGDVADRIGGGNGPIPAESVAGVALIADGRRQDGVGINPGAHVGGVGAEIALQPVSTLIQGIVPGATMRGARANGFGELADRTFQICAPNDSICDAPLDVSNGLERARDLIDANGVHALYAYNPDVIDGATANQWVTQWAKDTIDAQ
;
A
#
# COMPACT_ATOMS: atom_id res chain seq x y z
N MET A 1 -41.25 -10.10 52.46
CA MET A 1 -41.82 -10.05 51.09
C MET A 1 -40.76 -10.06 49.98
N ARG A 2 -39.51 -9.57 50.17
CA ARG A 2 -38.46 -9.68 49.13
C ARG A 2 -37.95 -11.13 48.89
N ASN A 3 -37.78 -11.93 49.94
CA ASN A 3 -37.18 -13.27 49.79
C ASN A 3 -38.11 -14.28 49.10
N THR A 4 -39.43 -14.13 49.21
CA THR A 4 -40.40 -15.00 48.53
C THR A 4 -40.45 -14.75 47.03
N LEU A 5 -40.32 -13.49 46.60
CA LEU A 5 -40.26 -13.11 45.19
C LEU A 5 -38.98 -13.59 44.51
N THR A 6 -37.84 -13.54 45.20
CA THR A 6 -36.56 -14.03 44.67
C THR A 6 -36.55 -15.55 44.51
N VAL A 7 -37.11 -16.29 45.47
CA VAL A 7 -37.25 -17.75 45.36
C VAL A 7 -38.18 -18.13 44.20
N LEU A 8 -39.29 -17.41 44.02
CA LEU A 8 -40.24 -17.67 42.93
C LEU A 8 -39.62 -17.37 41.55
N ALA A 9 -38.83 -16.29 41.44
CA ALA A 9 -38.11 -15.97 40.21
C ALA A 9 -37.05 -17.02 39.83
N VAL A 10 -36.31 -17.55 40.82
CA VAL A 10 -35.32 -18.61 40.59
C VAL A 10 -35.99 -19.93 40.17
N VAL A 11 -37.13 -20.28 40.78
CA VAL A 11 -37.87 -21.49 40.41
C VAL A 11 -38.42 -21.39 38.98
N VAL A 12 -38.94 -20.23 38.58
CA VAL A 12 -39.40 -19.98 37.20
C VAL A 12 -38.25 -20.06 36.22
N LEU A 13 -37.09 -19.46 36.55
CA LEU A 13 -35.91 -19.52 35.69
C LEU A 13 -35.41 -20.96 35.49
N LEU A 14 -35.35 -21.75 36.57
CA LEU A 14 -34.95 -23.17 36.49
C LEU A 14 -35.96 -24.00 35.70
N ALA A 15 -37.25 -23.72 35.79
CA ALA A 15 -38.27 -24.38 34.99
C ALA A 15 -38.15 -24.04 33.50
N LEU A 16 -37.81 -22.79 33.15
CA LEU A 16 -37.57 -22.37 31.76
C LEU A 16 -36.31 -23.02 31.18
N ILE A 17 -35.23 -23.09 31.96
CA ILE A 17 -33.99 -23.76 31.53
C ILE A 17 -34.22 -25.27 31.38
N GLY A 18 -34.91 -25.90 32.33
CA GLY A 18 -35.27 -27.32 32.25
C GLY A 18 -36.17 -27.63 31.04
N GLY A 19 -37.18 -26.80 30.78
CA GLY A 19 -38.05 -26.92 29.61
C GLY A 19 -37.30 -26.74 28.29
N GLY A 20 -36.36 -25.79 28.22
CA GLY A 20 -35.51 -25.57 27.06
C GLY A 20 -34.57 -26.74 26.77
N ALA A 21 -33.98 -27.34 27.81
CA ALA A 21 -33.11 -28.50 27.67
C ALA A 21 -33.86 -29.76 27.21
N VAL A 22 -35.07 -29.99 27.71
CA VAL A 22 -35.92 -31.12 27.28
C VAL A 22 -36.40 -30.91 25.84
N HIS A 23 -36.76 -29.69 25.45
CA HIS A 23 -37.13 -29.40 24.06
C HIS A 23 -35.95 -29.62 23.11
N PHE A 24 -34.75 -29.18 23.48
CA PHE A 24 -33.53 -29.35 22.69
C PHE A 24 -33.06 -30.82 22.56
N LEU A 25 -33.30 -31.64 23.59
CA LEU A 25 -33.01 -33.08 23.51
C LEU A 25 -34.04 -33.81 22.65
N ASN A 26 -35.33 -33.47 22.78
CA ASN A 26 -36.38 -34.06 21.93
C ASN A 26 -36.22 -33.68 20.45
N THR A 27 -35.78 -32.45 20.11
CA THR A 27 -35.50 -32.07 18.72
C THR A 27 -34.24 -32.70 18.16
N ARG A 28 -33.33 -33.19 19.01
CA ARG A 28 -32.16 -33.97 18.59
C ARG A 28 -32.52 -35.42 18.25
N GLU A 29 -33.42 -36.04 19.01
CA GLU A 29 -33.87 -37.42 18.74
C GLU A 29 -34.75 -37.55 17.48
N GLU A 30 -35.47 -36.49 17.09
CA GLU A 30 -36.22 -36.46 15.82
C GLU A 30 -35.32 -36.28 14.58
N GLY A 31 -34.04 -35.91 14.75
CA GLY A 31 -33.10 -35.65 13.67
C GLY A 31 -32.29 -36.85 13.17
N GLU A 32 -32.35 -38.01 13.84
CA GLU A 32 -31.45 -39.15 13.57
C GLU A 32 -32.10 -40.39 12.93
N GLN A 33 -33.39 -40.37 12.57
CA GLN A 33 -34.03 -41.49 11.85
C GLN A 33 -35.01 -41.04 10.78
N GLY A 34 -34.52 -40.85 9.55
CA GLY A 34 -35.39 -40.82 8.36
C GLY A 34 -34.85 -40.06 7.16
N ASN A 35 -33.95 -40.67 6.38
CA ASN A 35 -34.21 -41.00 4.97
C ASN A 35 -32.93 -41.38 4.23
N LEU A 36 -32.92 -42.62 3.75
CA LEU A 36 -32.13 -43.07 2.62
C LEU A 36 -32.77 -42.50 1.33
N ALA A 37 -31.93 -42.15 0.36
CA ALA A 37 -32.22 -41.64 -1.01
C ALA A 37 -32.44 -40.12 -1.14
N GLU A 38 -31.41 -39.40 -1.60
CA GLU A 38 -31.20 -39.04 -3.01
C GLU A 38 -29.80 -38.39 -3.10
N SER A 39 -28.98 -38.76 -4.08
CA SER A 39 -27.70 -38.10 -4.32
C SER A 39 -27.93 -36.63 -4.64
N ALA A 40 -27.58 -35.73 -3.73
CA ALA A 40 -27.57 -34.30 -4.02
C ALA A 40 -26.63 -34.05 -5.22
N PRO A 41 -27.02 -33.27 -6.23
CA PRO A 41 -26.09 -32.88 -7.26
C PRO A 41 -24.96 -32.12 -6.59
N SER A 42 -23.73 -32.49 -6.93
CA SER A 42 -22.53 -31.71 -6.64
C SER A 42 -22.84 -30.25 -6.93
N GLN A 43 -22.74 -29.39 -5.92
CA GLN A 43 -22.55 -27.98 -6.21
C GLN A 43 -21.19 -27.90 -6.90
N GLU A 44 -21.24 -27.91 -8.23
CA GLU A 44 -20.22 -27.26 -9.02
C GLU A 44 -20.09 -25.86 -8.39
N GLU A 45 -18.95 -25.59 -7.76
CA GLU A 45 -18.54 -24.21 -7.54
C GLU A 45 -18.64 -23.56 -8.92
N ASP A 46 -19.64 -22.70 -9.05
CA ASP A 46 -19.88 -21.92 -10.25
C ASP A 46 -18.64 -21.03 -10.41
N ASN A 47 -17.65 -21.54 -11.14
CA ASN A 47 -16.47 -20.83 -11.60
C ASN A 47 -16.87 -19.82 -12.69
N THR A 48 -17.98 -19.10 -12.49
CA THR A 48 -18.25 -17.91 -13.28
C THR A 48 -17.35 -16.82 -12.72
N ALA A 49 -16.35 -16.42 -13.51
CA ALA A 49 -15.58 -15.21 -13.27
C ALA A 49 -16.57 -14.06 -12.99
N PRO A 50 -16.26 -13.16 -12.04
CA PRO A 50 -17.16 -12.07 -11.71
C PRO A 50 -17.48 -11.25 -12.96
N GLU A 51 -18.76 -11.00 -13.20
CA GLU A 51 -19.21 -10.25 -14.37
C GLU A 51 -18.68 -8.80 -14.26
N GLN A 52 -17.88 -8.38 -15.24
CA GLN A 52 -17.32 -7.02 -15.31
C GLN A 52 -17.54 -6.39 -16.69
N PRO A 53 -17.61 -5.05 -16.79
CA PRO A 53 -17.76 -4.37 -18.08
C PRO A 53 -16.63 -4.68 -19.08
N ASP A 54 -16.96 -4.69 -20.38
CA ASP A 54 -16.00 -4.92 -21.48
C ASP A 54 -14.89 -3.85 -21.59
N TRP A 55 -15.04 -2.72 -20.91
CA TRP A 55 -14.03 -1.64 -20.90
C TRP A 55 -12.97 -1.80 -19.81
N CYS A 56 -13.12 -2.80 -18.92
CA CYS A 56 -12.20 -3.01 -17.81
C CYS A 56 -10.79 -3.34 -18.31
N PRO A 57 -9.76 -2.58 -17.87
CA PRO A 57 -8.39 -2.92 -18.19
C PRO A 57 -8.00 -4.21 -17.48
N ARG A 58 -7.20 -5.05 -18.13
CA ARG A 58 -6.63 -6.24 -17.51
C ARG A 58 -5.69 -5.87 -16.37
N VAL A 59 -4.90 -4.81 -16.55
CA VAL A 59 -3.98 -4.29 -15.53
C VAL A 59 -4.14 -2.79 -15.37
N GLU A 60 -4.16 -2.32 -14.12
CA GLU A 60 -3.95 -0.92 -13.77
C GLU A 60 -2.59 -0.72 -13.09
N PHE A 61 -1.72 0.05 -13.74
CA PHE A 61 -0.45 0.50 -13.17
C PHE A 61 -0.67 1.83 -12.45
N ILE A 62 -0.62 1.79 -11.12
CA ILE A 62 -0.70 2.96 -10.24
C ILE A 62 0.70 3.53 -10.03
N SER A 63 0.89 4.77 -10.44
CA SER A 63 2.13 5.52 -10.31
C SER A 63 1.98 6.64 -9.29
N ALA A 64 2.75 6.62 -8.21
CA ALA A 64 2.77 7.66 -7.17
C ALA A 64 4.03 8.53 -7.27
N PRO A 65 3.93 9.77 -7.79
CA PRO A 65 5.08 10.68 -7.91
C PRO A 65 5.65 11.11 -6.55
N GLY A 66 6.90 11.59 -6.56
CA GLY A 66 7.53 12.17 -5.40
C GLY A 66 7.07 13.58 -5.06
N THR A 67 7.64 14.15 -4.01
CA THR A 67 7.42 15.57 -3.66
C THR A 67 7.81 16.48 -4.83
N TRP A 68 6.94 17.44 -5.13
CA TRP A 68 7.03 18.42 -6.22
C TRP A 68 6.95 17.84 -7.63
N GLU A 69 6.47 16.59 -7.76
CA GLU A 69 6.31 15.90 -9.06
C GLU A 69 4.85 15.74 -9.51
N SER A 70 3.89 16.23 -8.73
CA SER A 70 2.45 16.11 -8.99
C SER A 70 1.71 17.37 -8.52
N ALA A 71 0.46 17.52 -8.94
CA ALA A 71 -0.49 18.50 -8.43
C ALA A 71 -1.87 17.86 -8.17
N ALA A 72 -2.62 18.44 -7.23
CA ALA A 72 -3.93 17.93 -6.81
C ALA A 72 -5.02 18.02 -7.91
N ASP A 73 -4.78 18.80 -8.96
CA ASP A 73 -5.66 18.99 -10.12
C ASP A 73 -5.02 18.49 -11.43
N ASP A 74 -3.92 17.72 -11.34
CA ASP A 74 -3.27 17.14 -12.52
C ASP A 74 -4.15 16.08 -13.18
N ASP A 75 -3.96 15.87 -14.48
CA ASP A 75 -4.64 14.79 -15.21
C ASP A 75 -3.96 13.45 -14.86
N PRO A 76 -4.64 12.50 -14.20
CA PRO A 76 -4.02 11.24 -13.82
C PRO A 76 -3.65 10.35 -15.01
N ILE A 77 -4.27 10.56 -16.17
CA ILE A 77 -3.99 9.82 -17.40
C ILE A 77 -2.95 10.54 -18.25
N ASN A 78 -2.82 11.86 -18.16
CA ASN A 78 -1.81 12.64 -18.88
C ASN A 78 -1.14 13.69 -17.99
N PRO A 79 -0.38 13.26 -16.96
CA PRO A 79 0.16 14.18 -15.95
C PRO A 79 1.11 15.20 -16.57
N GLY A 80 0.86 16.47 -16.26
CA GLY A 80 1.57 17.63 -16.81
C GLY A 80 2.12 18.58 -15.75
N ALA A 81 1.91 18.31 -14.45
CA ALA A 81 2.35 19.19 -13.37
C ALA A 81 3.87 19.38 -13.34
N ASN A 82 4.63 18.32 -13.61
CA ASN A 82 6.09 18.38 -13.70
C ASN A 82 6.62 17.42 -14.79
N PRO A 83 7.12 17.93 -15.93
CA PRO A 83 7.65 17.08 -17.01
C PRO A 83 8.94 16.34 -16.64
N ASN A 84 9.59 16.72 -15.54
CA ASN A 84 10.80 16.08 -15.02
C ASN A 84 10.50 15.08 -13.88
N SER A 85 9.23 14.77 -13.59
CA SER A 85 8.88 13.75 -12.61
C SER A 85 9.62 12.44 -12.92
N PHE A 86 10.28 11.86 -11.92
CA PHE A 86 10.96 10.57 -12.08
C PHE A 86 9.99 9.49 -12.58
N MET A 87 8.76 9.47 -12.06
CA MET A 87 7.77 8.47 -12.42
C MET A 87 7.35 8.55 -13.90
N LEU A 88 7.44 9.72 -14.55
CA LEU A 88 7.21 9.85 -16.00
C LEU A 88 8.23 9.06 -16.83
N SER A 89 9.45 8.86 -16.31
CA SER A 89 10.46 8.02 -16.96
C SER A 89 10.09 6.52 -16.97
N ILE A 90 9.07 6.13 -16.19
CA ILE A 90 8.52 4.76 -16.13
C ILE A 90 7.18 4.70 -16.87
N THR A 91 6.27 5.63 -16.60
CA THR A 91 4.89 5.59 -17.14
C THR A 91 4.82 5.89 -18.63
N ASN A 92 5.67 6.77 -19.17
CA ASN A 92 5.69 7.06 -20.62
C ASN A 92 6.06 5.80 -21.45
N PRO A 93 7.16 5.08 -21.15
CA PRO A 93 7.44 3.81 -21.83
C PRO A 93 6.37 2.73 -21.71
N LEU A 94 5.57 2.73 -20.63
CA LEU A 94 4.45 1.81 -20.47
C LEU A 94 3.27 2.20 -21.37
N LYS A 95 2.92 3.49 -21.41
CA LYS A 95 1.89 4.02 -22.33
C LYS A 95 2.25 3.86 -23.81
N GLU A 96 3.53 3.88 -24.14
CA GLU A 96 4.00 3.58 -25.49
C GLU A 96 3.89 2.09 -25.84
N ALA A 97 4.01 1.20 -24.85
CA ALA A 97 4.04 -0.24 -25.05
C ALA A 97 2.64 -0.88 -25.07
N TYR A 98 1.67 -0.30 -24.37
CA TYR A 98 0.35 -0.89 -24.17
C TYR A 98 -0.77 0.08 -24.54
N VAL A 99 -1.88 -0.46 -25.06
CA VAL A 99 -3.09 0.32 -25.35
C VAL A 99 -3.88 0.57 -24.04
N PRO A 100 -4.48 1.76 -23.85
CA PRO A 100 -5.16 2.12 -22.60
C PRO A 100 -6.33 1.20 -22.22
N GLU A 101 -6.95 0.54 -23.19
CA GLU A 101 -8.04 -0.40 -22.98
C GLU A 101 -7.58 -1.75 -22.38
N ASP A 102 -6.28 -2.08 -22.51
CA ASP A 102 -5.69 -3.29 -21.89
C ASP A 102 -4.93 -2.95 -20.61
N VAL A 103 -4.11 -1.89 -20.64
CA VAL A 103 -3.32 -1.43 -19.49
C VAL A 103 -3.61 0.03 -19.22
N LYS A 104 -4.28 0.30 -18.10
CA LYS A 104 -4.50 1.65 -17.61
C LYS A 104 -3.27 2.10 -16.81
N VAL A 105 -2.62 3.17 -17.24
CA VAL A 105 -1.52 3.80 -16.49
C VAL A 105 -2.06 5.06 -15.83
N TRP A 106 -2.28 5.00 -14.51
CA TRP A 106 -2.85 6.07 -13.71
C TRP A 106 -1.79 6.67 -12.79
N THR A 107 -1.61 7.98 -12.83
CA THR A 107 -0.64 8.70 -11.99
C THR A 107 -1.37 9.50 -10.93
N LEU A 108 -1.01 9.28 -9.66
CA LEU A 108 -1.65 9.87 -8.48
C LEU A 108 -1.65 11.40 -8.55
N PRO A 109 -2.81 12.06 -8.77
CA PRO A 109 -2.90 13.50 -8.75
C PRO A 109 -3.07 13.92 -7.30
N TYR A 110 -2.04 14.49 -6.70
CA TYR A 110 -2.09 14.97 -5.30
C TYR A 110 -1.12 16.14 -5.11
N THR A 111 -1.24 16.85 -4.00
CA THR A 111 -0.53 18.11 -3.74
C THR A 111 0.99 17.95 -3.76
N ALA A 112 1.50 16.79 -3.34
CA ALA A 112 2.92 16.43 -3.41
C ALA A 112 3.87 17.45 -2.80
N GLN A 113 3.56 17.97 -1.61
CA GLN A 113 4.35 19.02 -0.97
C GLN A 113 5.04 18.57 0.31
N PHE A 114 6.03 19.34 0.74
CA PHE A 114 6.84 19.09 1.93
C PHE A 114 7.25 20.39 2.62
N LYS A 115 6.39 20.87 3.52
CA LYS A 115 6.72 22.02 4.37
C LYS A 115 7.99 21.77 5.20
N ASN A 116 8.97 22.64 5.00
CA ASN A 116 10.22 22.66 5.73
C ASN A 116 10.72 24.11 5.94
N ILE A 117 11.81 24.33 6.67
CA ILE A 117 12.35 25.68 6.95
C ILE A 117 12.60 26.54 5.70
N ASN A 118 12.88 25.94 4.55
CA ASN A 118 13.08 26.63 3.27
C ASN A 118 11.78 26.78 2.46
N ALA A 119 10.69 26.09 2.84
CA ALA A 119 9.41 26.04 2.13
C ALA A 119 8.19 26.15 3.07
N GLN A 120 8.17 27.14 3.96
CA GLN A 120 7.14 27.28 5.02
C GLN A 120 5.71 27.48 4.51
N HIS A 121 5.54 27.88 3.25
CA HIS A 121 4.25 28.16 2.63
C HIS A 121 3.54 26.90 2.09
N GLU A 122 4.26 25.78 1.97
CA GLU A 122 3.74 24.52 1.42
C GLU A 122 2.77 23.81 2.38
N MET A 123 2.05 22.81 1.88
CA MET A 123 1.31 21.83 2.68
C MET A 123 2.28 21.02 3.55
N SER A 124 1.84 20.62 4.74
CA SER A 124 2.67 19.74 5.59
C SER A 124 2.87 18.37 4.93
N TYR A 125 3.96 17.68 5.29
CA TYR A 125 4.21 16.33 4.78
C TYR A 125 3.08 15.37 5.13
N ASP A 126 2.60 15.42 6.38
CA ASP A 126 1.53 14.54 6.84
C ASP A 126 0.22 14.79 6.09
N ASP A 127 -0.16 16.05 5.86
CA ASP A 127 -1.37 16.38 5.09
C ASP A 127 -1.24 15.94 3.62
N SER A 128 -0.09 16.21 2.98
CA SER A 128 0.19 15.80 1.60
C SER A 128 0.15 14.28 1.43
N ARG A 129 0.81 13.55 2.35
CA ARG A 129 0.79 12.09 2.37
C ARG A 129 -0.62 11.55 2.59
N ASN A 130 -1.38 12.09 3.53
CA ASN A 130 -2.73 11.64 3.82
C ASN A 130 -3.68 11.89 2.63
N GLU A 131 -3.56 13.04 1.96
CA GLU A 131 -4.30 13.32 0.71
C GLU A 131 -3.97 12.29 -0.37
N GLY A 132 -2.67 12.06 -0.63
CA GLY A 132 -2.21 11.10 -1.64
C GLY A 132 -2.67 9.67 -1.32
N THR A 133 -2.51 9.22 -0.08
CA THR A 133 -3.01 7.92 0.40
C THR A 133 -4.51 7.79 0.17
N SER A 134 -5.32 8.78 0.56
CA SER A 134 -6.77 8.73 0.38
C SER A 134 -7.18 8.65 -1.10
N ARG A 135 -6.49 9.35 -2.00
CA ARG A 135 -6.79 9.32 -3.43
C ARG A 135 -6.38 8.02 -4.09
N LEU A 136 -5.20 7.50 -3.74
CA LEU A 136 -4.73 6.20 -4.22
C LEU A 136 -5.70 5.08 -3.80
N GLU A 137 -6.10 5.06 -2.52
CA GLU A 137 -7.08 4.07 -2.03
C GLU A 137 -8.43 4.21 -2.72
N GLY A 138 -8.88 5.45 -2.96
CA GLY A 138 -10.12 5.71 -3.70
C GLY A 138 -10.08 5.14 -5.12
N GLU A 139 -8.97 5.27 -5.84
CA GLU A 139 -8.79 4.69 -7.18
C GLU A 139 -8.81 3.17 -7.13
N LEU A 140 -8.07 2.56 -6.20
CA LEU A 140 -8.05 1.10 -6.05
C LEU A 140 -9.44 0.54 -5.73
N THR A 141 -10.15 1.15 -4.78
CA THR A 141 -11.52 0.74 -4.44
C THR A 141 -12.43 0.88 -5.66
N TYR A 142 -12.41 2.03 -6.33
CA TYR A 142 -13.27 2.28 -7.50
C TYR A 142 -13.03 1.26 -8.62
N MET A 143 -11.77 1.06 -9.01
CA MET A 143 -11.44 0.12 -10.08
C MET A 143 -11.77 -1.30 -9.67
N HIS A 144 -11.43 -1.74 -8.45
CA HIS A 144 -11.70 -3.12 -8.04
C HIS A 144 -13.21 -3.42 -7.88
N GLU A 145 -14.00 -2.46 -7.39
CA GLU A 145 -15.46 -2.62 -7.32
C GLU A 145 -16.11 -2.67 -8.71
N THR A 146 -15.56 -1.94 -9.68
CA THR A 146 -16.12 -1.84 -11.03
C THR A 146 -15.61 -2.95 -11.96
N CYS A 147 -14.35 -3.35 -11.78
CA CYS A 147 -13.58 -4.28 -12.57
C CYS A 147 -12.84 -5.27 -11.64
N PRO A 148 -13.57 -6.22 -11.03
CA PRO A 148 -13.03 -7.14 -10.04
C PRO A 148 -11.87 -8.02 -10.53
N ASP A 149 -11.76 -8.29 -11.83
CA ASP A 149 -10.64 -9.07 -12.39
C ASP A 149 -9.41 -8.21 -12.72
N THR A 150 -9.49 -6.87 -12.69
CA THR A 150 -8.32 -6.00 -12.92
C THR A 150 -7.22 -6.28 -11.90
N LYS A 151 -6.01 -6.53 -12.39
CA LYS A 151 -4.81 -6.63 -11.55
C LYS A 151 -4.15 -5.27 -11.36
N PHE A 152 -3.60 -5.03 -10.17
CA PHE A 152 -2.94 -3.78 -9.83
C PHE A 152 -1.43 -3.96 -9.72
N ILE A 153 -0.69 -3.03 -10.29
CA ILE A 153 0.75 -2.86 -10.03
C ILE A 153 0.92 -1.49 -9.38
N LEU A 154 1.57 -1.45 -8.22
CA LEU A 154 1.81 -0.20 -7.50
C LEU A 154 3.28 0.18 -7.63
N SER A 155 3.57 1.42 -8.05
CA SER A 155 4.92 1.94 -7.98
C SER A 155 4.93 3.38 -7.51
N GLY A 156 5.94 3.74 -6.73
CA GLY A 156 6.06 5.10 -6.24
C GLY A 156 7.50 5.50 -5.98
N PHE A 157 7.73 6.82 -5.97
CA PHE A 157 9.04 7.42 -5.72
C PHE A 157 9.00 8.37 -4.52
N SER A 158 9.99 8.29 -3.63
CA SER A 158 10.15 9.19 -2.49
C SER A 158 8.88 9.27 -1.61
N GLN A 159 8.21 10.43 -1.52
CA GLN A 159 6.91 10.57 -0.85
C GLN A 159 5.84 9.60 -1.42
N GLY A 160 5.79 9.44 -2.74
CA GLY A 160 4.93 8.48 -3.41
C GLY A 160 5.26 7.02 -3.10
N ALA A 161 6.55 6.71 -2.87
CA ALA A 161 6.97 5.38 -2.41
C ALA A 161 6.48 5.08 -0.99
N VAL A 162 6.53 6.08 -0.11
CA VAL A 162 5.96 5.94 1.24
C VAL A 162 4.45 5.68 1.15
N ILE A 163 3.72 6.46 0.35
CA ILE A 163 2.27 6.33 0.13
C ILE A 163 1.92 4.94 -0.42
N ALA A 164 2.53 4.54 -1.54
CA ALA A 164 2.28 3.24 -2.16
C ALA A 164 2.66 2.08 -1.23
N GLY A 165 3.77 2.20 -0.51
CA GLY A 165 4.20 1.18 0.45
C GLY A 165 3.29 1.07 1.67
N ASP A 166 2.72 2.17 2.17
CA ASP A 166 1.73 2.12 3.26
C ASP A 166 0.44 1.41 2.80
N VAL A 167 -0.03 1.72 1.59
CA VAL A 167 -1.20 1.06 1.03
C VAL A 167 -0.92 -0.43 0.83
N ALA A 168 0.24 -0.79 0.29
CA ALA A 168 0.68 -2.18 0.14
C ALA A 168 0.78 -2.91 1.50
N ASP A 169 1.31 -2.27 2.55
CA ASP A 169 1.39 -2.85 3.90
C ASP A 169 0.02 -3.14 4.51
N ARG A 170 -0.98 -2.28 4.24
CA ARG A 170 -2.36 -2.54 4.68
C ARG A 170 -3.01 -3.65 3.87
N ILE A 171 -2.86 -3.65 2.54
CA ILE A 171 -3.39 -4.71 1.66
C ILE A 171 -2.82 -6.07 2.07
N GLY A 172 -1.50 -6.20 2.13
CA GLY A 172 -0.87 -7.46 2.52
C GLY A 172 -1.10 -7.86 3.98
N GLY A 173 -1.48 -6.90 4.84
CA GLY A 173 -1.96 -7.16 6.19
C GLY A 173 -3.45 -7.45 6.31
N GLY A 174 -4.18 -7.59 5.19
CA GLY A 174 -5.62 -7.90 5.17
C GLY A 174 -6.55 -6.75 5.61
N ASN A 175 -6.03 -5.52 5.68
CA ASN A 175 -6.77 -4.31 6.10
C ASN A 175 -6.70 -3.19 5.03
N GLY A 176 -6.44 -3.55 3.78
CA GLY A 176 -6.36 -2.63 2.64
C GLY A 176 -7.69 -2.43 1.92
N PRO A 177 -7.74 -1.53 0.92
CA PRO A 177 -8.95 -1.24 0.15
C PRO A 177 -9.34 -2.38 -0.81
N ILE A 178 -8.41 -3.27 -1.12
CA ILE A 178 -8.57 -4.40 -2.05
C ILE A 178 -7.88 -5.65 -1.49
N PRO A 179 -8.25 -6.85 -1.96
CA PRO A 179 -7.56 -8.10 -1.61
C PRO A 179 -6.12 -8.15 -2.11
N ALA A 180 -5.24 -8.90 -1.43
CA ALA A 180 -3.82 -8.99 -1.76
C ALA A 180 -3.55 -9.74 -3.08
N GLU A 181 -4.44 -10.65 -3.47
CA GLU A 181 -4.43 -11.37 -4.74
C GLU A 181 -4.74 -10.48 -5.95
N SER A 182 -5.33 -9.30 -5.73
CA SER A 182 -5.55 -8.31 -6.78
C SER A 182 -4.29 -7.52 -7.11
N VAL A 183 -3.25 -7.57 -6.26
CA VAL A 183 -1.98 -6.86 -6.48
C VAL A 183 -0.93 -7.81 -7.07
N ALA A 184 -0.57 -7.58 -8.34
CA ALA A 184 0.42 -8.36 -9.08
C ALA A 184 1.86 -8.03 -8.68
N GLY A 185 2.13 -6.82 -8.19
CA GLY A 185 3.46 -6.44 -7.72
C GLY A 185 3.54 -4.99 -7.24
N VAL A 186 4.58 -4.71 -6.45
CA VAL A 186 4.84 -3.37 -5.89
C VAL A 186 6.32 -3.02 -6.07
N ALA A 187 6.65 -1.83 -6.58
CA ALA A 187 8.03 -1.34 -6.67
C ALA A 187 8.17 0.07 -6.06
N LEU A 188 8.91 0.16 -4.96
CA LEU A 188 9.10 1.37 -4.17
C LEU A 188 10.52 1.90 -4.37
N ILE A 189 10.64 3.13 -4.86
CA ILE A 189 11.93 3.78 -5.15
C ILE A 189 12.14 4.89 -4.12
N ALA A 190 13.28 4.86 -3.42
CA ALA A 190 13.60 5.82 -2.38
C ALA A 190 12.55 5.89 -1.25
N ASP A 191 12.08 4.74 -0.78
CA ASP A 191 11.08 4.67 0.29
C ASP A 191 11.63 5.19 1.62
N GLY A 192 11.06 6.29 2.12
CA GLY A 192 11.35 6.89 3.42
C GLY A 192 11.10 5.95 4.62
N ARG A 193 10.44 4.81 4.40
CA ARG A 193 10.17 3.76 5.40
C ARG A 193 10.82 2.41 5.04
N ARG A 194 11.83 2.39 4.17
CA ARG A 194 12.59 1.17 3.83
C ARG A 194 13.17 0.52 5.08
N GLN A 195 12.96 -0.78 5.26
CA GLN A 195 13.61 -1.55 6.32
C GLN A 195 14.40 -2.71 5.71
N ASP A 196 15.60 -2.96 6.23
CA ASP A 196 16.39 -4.11 5.78
C ASP A 196 15.68 -5.44 6.10
N GLY A 197 15.65 -6.35 5.14
CA GLY A 197 14.93 -7.63 5.24
C GLY A 197 13.41 -7.55 5.09
N VAL A 198 12.82 -6.38 4.78
CA VAL A 198 11.39 -6.21 4.53
C VAL A 198 11.15 -5.84 3.07
N GLY A 199 10.51 -6.75 2.33
CA GLY A 199 10.45 -6.70 0.87
C GLY A 199 11.74 -7.21 0.21
N ILE A 200 11.79 -7.11 -1.11
CA ILE A 200 12.86 -7.62 -1.96
C ILE A 200 13.75 -6.46 -2.40
N ASN A 201 15.06 -6.53 -2.16
CA ASN A 201 16.02 -5.58 -2.74
C ASN A 201 16.58 -6.16 -4.04
N PRO A 202 16.24 -5.62 -5.23
CA PRO A 202 16.78 -6.10 -6.49
C PRO A 202 18.16 -5.51 -6.83
N GLY A 203 18.63 -4.52 -6.07
CA GLY A 203 19.80 -3.72 -6.38
C GLY A 203 20.96 -3.87 -5.39
N ALA A 204 21.77 -2.80 -5.29
CA ALA A 204 22.88 -2.73 -4.36
C ALA A 204 22.41 -2.93 -2.92
N HIS A 205 23.22 -3.63 -2.11
CA HIS A 205 22.96 -3.71 -0.68
C HIS A 205 23.22 -2.34 -0.04
N VAL A 206 22.24 -1.87 0.74
CA VAL A 206 22.34 -0.64 1.53
C VAL A 206 22.08 -1.00 3.00
N GLY A 207 22.95 -0.51 3.89
CA GLY A 207 22.98 -0.90 5.30
C GLY A 207 22.11 -0.03 6.22
N GLY A 208 21.64 1.12 5.73
CA GLY A 208 20.74 2.02 6.42
C GLY A 208 19.27 1.62 6.30
N VAL A 209 18.42 2.46 6.87
CA VAL A 209 16.96 2.36 6.85
C VAL A 209 16.35 3.65 6.34
N GLY A 210 15.05 3.65 6.08
CA GLY A 210 14.32 4.85 5.72
C GLY A 210 14.42 5.94 6.79
N ALA A 211 14.44 7.19 6.35
CA ALA A 211 14.52 8.37 7.20
C ALA A 211 13.43 8.41 8.28
N GLU A 212 12.21 7.99 7.96
CA GLU A 212 11.12 7.91 8.94
C GLU A 212 11.35 6.85 10.01
N ILE A 213 12.19 5.84 9.76
CA ILE A 213 12.62 4.87 10.77
C ILE A 213 13.77 5.46 11.59
N ALA A 214 14.81 5.96 10.92
CA ALA A 214 16.00 6.50 11.57
C ALA A 214 15.69 7.70 12.48
N LEU A 215 14.72 8.53 12.11
CA LEU A 215 14.34 9.74 12.85
C LEU A 215 13.12 9.58 13.74
N GLN A 216 12.48 8.40 13.77
CA GLN A 216 11.31 8.15 14.62
C GLN A 216 11.54 8.53 16.10
N PRO A 217 12.70 8.20 16.73
CA PRO A 217 12.95 8.55 18.14
C PRO A 217 13.06 10.05 18.40
N VAL A 218 13.36 10.85 17.37
CA VAL A 218 13.59 12.30 17.47
C VAL A 218 12.53 13.12 16.73
N SER A 219 11.42 12.50 16.29
CA SER A 219 10.39 13.13 15.46
C SER A 219 9.90 14.48 16.04
N THR A 220 9.72 14.57 17.35
CA THR A 220 9.28 15.81 18.02
C THR A 220 10.35 16.91 18.00
N LEU A 221 11.63 16.54 18.07
CA LEU A 221 12.75 17.50 18.12
C LEU A 221 13.00 18.17 16.76
N ILE A 222 12.65 17.49 15.67
CA ILE A 222 12.88 17.97 14.30
C ILE A 222 11.71 18.79 13.73
N GLN A 223 10.60 18.96 14.47
CA GLN A 223 9.44 19.72 14.00
C GLN A 223 9.74 21.20 13.73
N GLY A 224 10.78 21.78 14.34
CA GLY A 224 11.24 23.12 14.00
C GLY A 224 11.89 23.21 12.61
N ILE A 225 12.28 22.06 12.04
CA ILE A 225 12.93 21.94 10.72
C ILE A 225 11.93 21.47 9.66
N VAL A 226 11.13 20.45 10.00
CA VAL A 226 10.11 19.81 9.14
C VAL A 226 8.74 19.80 9.83
N PRO A 227 8.09 20.97 9.98
CA PRO A 227 6.84 21.08 10.74
C PRO A 227 5.70 20.30 10.07
N GLY A 228 5.06 19.41 10.84
CA GLY A 228 3.97 18.56 10.33
C GLY A 228 4.48 17.39 9.48
N ALA A 229 5.72 16.95 9.72
CA ALA A 229 6.24 15.70 9.20
C ALA A 229 6.48 14.72 10.35
N THR A 230 5.56 13.78 10.54
CA THR A 230 5.70 12.72 11.54
C THR A 230 6.56 11.59 10.97
N MET A 231 7.63 11.22 11.69
CA MET A 231 8.47 10.07 11.34
C MET A 231 7.79 8.79 11.83
N ARG A 232 7.05 8.09 10.96
CA ARG A 232 6.10 7.04 11.36
C ARG A 232 6.74 5.68 11.64
N GLY A 233 8.07 5.57 11.58
CA GLY A 233 8.78 4.33 11.92
C GLY A 233 8.56 3.20 10.92
N ALA A 234 8.82 1.95 11.33
CA ALA A 234 8.62 0.78 10.50
C ALA A 234 7.13 0.51 10.20
N ARG A 235 6.84 -0.12 9.07
CA ARG A 235 5.48 -0.56 8.74
C ARG A 235 5.07 -1.77 9.59
N ALA A 236 3.78 -1.89 9.89
CA ALA A 236 3.32 -2.83 10.92
C ALA A 236 3.32 -4.28 10.43
N ASN A 237 3.00 -4.52 9.16
CA ASN A 237 2.87 -5.85 8.61
C ASN A 237 4.09 -6.29 7.77
N GLY A 238 5.00 -5.35 7.47
CA GLY A 238 6.16 -5.62 6.61
C GLY A 238 5.75 -6.08 5.22
N PHE A 239 4.64 -5.55 4.69
CA PHE A 239 3.96 -5.97 3.45
C PHE A 239 3.19 -7.29 3.50
N GLY A 240 3.25 -8.06 4.59
CA GLY A 240 2.42 -9.27 4.77
C GLY A 240 2.39 -10.19 3.54
N GLU A 241 1.20 -10.50 3.04
CA GLU A 241 1.00 -11.36 1.86
C GLU A 241 1.57 -10.81 0.54
N LEU A 242 1.96 -9.52 0.49
CA LEU A 242 2.62 -8.89 -0.65
C LEU A 242 4.15 -8.87 -0.55
N ALA A 243 4.73 -9.36 0.56
CA ALA A 243 6.16 -9.24 0.80
C ALA A 243 7.02 -9.95 -0.26
N ASP A 244 6.50 -11.03 -0.87
CA ASP A 244 7.16 -11.81 -1.93
C ASP A 244 7.16 -11.14 -3.31
N ARG A 245 6.43 -10.03 -3.46
CA ARG A 245 6.33 -9.24 -4.71
C ARG A 245 6.39 -7.74 -4.48
N THR A 246 6.93 -7.32 -3.34
CA THR A 246 7.20 -5.91 -3.03
C THR A 246 8.70 -5.63 -3.09
N PHE A 247 9.11 -4.83 -4.06
CA PHE A 247 10.50 -4.46 -4.31
C PHE A 247 10.83 -3.10 -3.67
N GLN A 248 11.99 -3.04 -3.02
CA GLN A 248 12.55 -1.88 -2.34
C GLN A 248 13.85 -1.48 -3.03
N ILE A 249 13.82 -0.37 -3.76
CA ILE A 249 14.94 0.15 -4.54
C ILE A 249 15.47 1.41 -3.86
N CYS A 250 16.75 1.39 -3.49
CA CYS A 250 17.39 2.50 -2.81
C CYS A 250 18.81 2.68 -3.33
N ALA A 251 19.16 3.90 -3.70
CA ALA A 251 20.52 4.24 -4.07
C ALA A 251 21.41 4.29 -2.81
N PRO A 252 22.63 3.75 -2.86
CA PRO A 252 23.57 3.91 -1.75
C PRO A 252 23.79 5.39 -1.40
N ASN A 253 23.72 5.73 -0.11
CA ASN A 253 23.84 7.09 0.43
C ASN A 253 22.69 8.06 0.08
N ASP A 254 21.55 7.58 -0.42
CA ASP A 254 20.33 8.39 -0.42
C ASP A 254 19.77 8.46 1.00
N SER A 255 19.88 9.65 1.64
CA SER A 255 19.47 9.85 3.04
C SER A 255 17.98 9.63 3.29
N ILE A 256 17.15 9.53 2.25
CA ILE A 256 15.73 9.22 2.38
C ILE A 256 15.52 7.73 2.70
N CYS A 257 16.23 6.82 2.05
CA CYS A 257 16.01 5.37 2.16
C CYS A 257 17.19 4.56 2.75
N ASP A 258 18.36 5.18 2.84
CA ASP A 258 19.62 4.63 3.37
C ASP A 258 20.18 5.55 4.49
N ALA A 259 19.31 5.97 5.41
CA ALA A 259 19.71 6.73 6.58
C ALA A 259 20.37 5.80 7.63
N PRO A 260 21.55 6.15 8.16
CA PRO A 260 22.17 5.39 9.24
C PRO A 260 21.31 5.45 10.52
N LEU A 261 21.39 4.43 11.39
CA LEU A 261 20.54 4.35 12.59
C LEU A 261 20.99 5.25 13.77
N ASP A 262 22.16 5.88 13.70
CA ASP A 262 22.75 6.60 14.85
C ASP A 262 21.94 7.84 15.34
N VAL A 263 21.23 7.68 16.45
CA VAL A 263 20.35 8.70 17.04
C VAL A 263 21.05 9.96 17.56
N SER A 264 22.39 10.01 17.64
CA SER A 264 23.09 11.17 18.23
C SER A 264 22.98 12.47 17.42
N ASN A 265 22.64 12.38 16.12
CA ASN A 265 22.71 13.52 15.18
C ASN A 265 21.35 13.87 14.53
N GLY A 266 20.23 13.60 15.20
CA GLY A 266 18.88 13.79 14.64
C GLY A 266 18.59 15.18 14.02
N LEU A 267 19.15 16.26 14.58
CA LEU A 267 18.99 17.63 14.04
C LEU A 267 19.78 17.87 12.75
N GLU A 268 21.00 17.33 12.66
CA GLU A 268 21.84 17.38 11.46
C GLU A 268 21.16 16.59 10.33
N ARG A 269 20.68 15.39 10.63
CA ARG A 269 19.96 14.54 9.68
C ARG A 269 18.68 15.18 9.14
N ALA A 270 17.94 15.88 9.98
CA ALA A 270 16.75 16.60 9.52
C ALA A 270 17.11 17.72 8.53
N ARG A 271 18.33 18.28 8.60
CA ARG A 271 18.86 19.18 7.57
C ARG A 271 19.29 18.42 6.33
N ASP A 272 19.97 17.29 6.47
CA ASP A 272 20.36 16.43 5.33
C ASP A 272 19.15 15.94 4.51
N LEU A 273 17.99 15.75 5.15
CA LEU A 273 16.73 15.46 4.44
C LEU A 273 16.24 16.61 3.56
N ILE A 274 16.44 17.86 4.02
CA ILE A 274 16.06 19.06 3.26
C ILE A 274 17.08 19.32 2.15
N ASP A 275 18.35 19.05 2.41
CA ASP A 275 19.43 19.22 1.45
C ASP A 275 19.45 18.11 0.39
N ALA A 276 18.55 17.11 0.51
CA ALA A 276 18.30 16.00 -0.41
C ALA A 276 19.52 15.69 -1.28
N ASN A 277 20.40 14.85 -0.73
CA ASN A 277 21.66 14.44 -1.36
C ASN A 277 21.49 14.32 -2.87
N GLY A 278 22.37 14.93 -3.68
CA GLY A 278 22.21 14.97 -5.14
C GLY A 278 21.91 13.61 -5.79
N VAL A 279 22.23 12.49 -5.13
CA VAL A 279 21.84 11.11 -5.46
C VAL A 279 20.32 10.91 -5.59
N HIS A 280 19.49 11.54 -4.75
CA HIS A 280 18.04 11.37 -4.74
C HIS A 280 17.40 11.81 -6.07
N ALA A 281 17.97 12.81 -6.74
CA ALA A 281 17.49 13.27 -8.05
C ALA A 281 18.02 12.45 -9.24
N LEU A 282 18.87 11.44 -8.99
CA LEU A 282 19.64 10.75 -10.04
C LEU A 282 19.17 9.31 -10.31
N TYR A 283 18.06 8.83 -9.76
CA TYR A 283 17.60 7.44 -9.97
C TYR A 283 17.42 7.05 -11.45
N ALA A 284 17.11 8.01 -12.32
CA ALA A 284 16.97 7.78 -13.77
C ALA A 284 18.32 7.66 -14.51
N TYR A 285 19.43 8.00 -13.86
CA TYR A 285 20.76 8.11 -14.46
C TYR A 285 21.86 7.37 -13.70
N ASN A 286 21.63 7.06 -12.42
CA ASN A 286 22.60 6.45 -11.53
C ASN A 286 22.69 4.93 -11.82
N PRO A 287 23.82 4.44 -12.34
CA PRO A 287 24.00 3.02 -12.65
C PRO A 287 24.31 2.18 -11.40
N ASP A 288 24.60 2.81 -10.26
CA ASP A 288 25.04 2.12 -9.04
C ASP A 288 23.87 1.66 -8.17
N VAL A 289 22.62 1.93 -8.58
CA VAL A 289 21.42 1.51 -7.82
C VAL A 289 21.12 0.03 -8.06
N ILE A 290 21.13 -0.39 -9.33
CA ILE A 290 20.88 -1.77 -9.75
C ILE A 290 21.95 -2.13 -10.77
N ASP A 291 22.60 -3.28 -10.60
CA ASP A 291 23.66 -3.70 -11.52
C ASP A 291 23.09 -3.90 -12.94
N GLY A 292 23.69 -3.22 -13.92
CA GLY A 292 23.31 -3.32 -15.32
C GLY A 292 22.10 -2.49 -15.78
N ALA A 293 21.42 -1.75 -14.91
CA ALA A 293 20.28 -0.90 -15.28
C ALA A 293 20.10 0.30 -14.33
N THR A 294 19.61 1.43 -14.84
CA THR A 294 19.11 2.49 -13.94
C THR A 294 17.79 2.05 -13.29
N ALA A 295 17.40 2.69 -12.19
CA ALA A 295 16.22 2.27 -11.43
C ALA A 295 14.93 2.33 -12.28
N ASN A 296 14.75 3.38 -13.09
CA ASN A 296 13.61 3.48 -13.99
C ASN A 296 13.62 2.39 -15.08
N GLN A 297 14.79 2.07 -15.66
CA GLN A 297 14.91 1.02 -16.67
C GLN A 297 14.51 -0.34 -16.10
N TRP A 298 15.00 -0.66 -14.89
CA TRP A 298 14.65 -1.90 -14.20
C TRP A 298 13.15 -1.96 -13.89
N VAL A 299 12.57 -0.90 -13.31
CA VAL A 299 11.14 -0.86 -12.96
C VAL A 299 10.26 -0.93 -14.21
N THR A 300 10.61 -0.24 -15.29
CA THR A 300 9.88 -0.34 -16.56
C THR A 300 9.89 -1.76 -17.10
N GLN A 301 11.06 -2.43 -17.11
CA GLN A 301 11.14 -3.80 -17.61
C GLN A 301 10.38 -4.77 -16.71
N TRP A 302 10.57 -4.68 -15.39
CA TRP A 302 9.84 -5.49 -14.41
C TRP A 302 8.33 -5.30 -14.54
N ALA A 303 7.85 -4.06 -14.72
CA ALA A 303 6.44 -3.78 -14.91
C ALA A 303 5.91 -4.43 -16.18
N LYS A 304 6.64 -4.35 -17.30
CA LYS A 304 6.28 -5.04 -18.56
C LYS A 304 6.18 -6.54 -18.37
N ASP A 305 7.20 -7.15 -17.76
CA ASP A 305 7.22 -8.59 -17.50
C ASP A 305 6.05 -9.02 -16.58
N THR A 306 5.71 -8.19 -15.59
CA THR A 306 4.59 -8.44 -14.67
C THR A 306 3.24 -8.28 -15.38
N ILE A 307 3.09 -7.25 -16.22
CA ILE A 307 1.90 -7.01 -17.05
C ILE A 307 1.68 -8.18 -17.99
N ASP A 308 2.71 -8.61 -18.73
CA ASP A 308 2.58 -9.66 -19.75
C ASP A 308 2.27 -11.04 -19.15
N ALA A 309 2.47 -11.21 -17.84
CA ALA A 309 2.18 -12.43 -17.10
C ALA A 309 0.75 -12.51 -16.50
N GLN A 310 -0.03 -11.43 -16.56
CA GLN A 310 -1.44 -11.42 -16.11
C GLN A 310 -2.39 -11.88 -17.21
#